data_AF-A0AAU1YDG7-F1
#
_entry.id   AF-A0AAU1YDG7-F1
#
_cell.length_a   1.000
_cell.length_b   1.000
_cell.length_c   1.000
_cell.angle_alpha   90.00
_cell.angle_beta   90.00
_cell.angle_gamma   90.00
#
_symmetry.space_group_name_H-M   'P 1'
#
loop_
_entity.id
_entity.type
_entity.pdbx_description
1 polymer ?
#
loop_
_entity_poly.entity_id
_entity_poly.type
_entity_poly.pdbx_seq_one_letter_code
_entity_poly.pdbx_strand_id
1 'polypeptide(L)'
;MIELVQIRASRLNGCAYCLHMHTTDARKAGENEERLHMVQEWHDATHFFTPSEQAALALTEAITQITDGVPDDVFNRATEHFEDTELAQLISVILTINTWNRIAITTTKIAGTDERH
;
A
#
# COMPACT_ATOMS: atom_id res chain seq x y z
N MET A 1 7.72 -4.66 -2.04
CA MET A 1 6.25 -4.83 -2.21
C MET A 1 5.43 -4.45 -0.97
N ILE A 2 5.58 -5.09 0.20
CA ILE A 2 4.72 -4.82 1.39
C ILE A 2 4.66 -3.32 1.73
N GLU A 3 5.80 -2.65 1.81
CA GLU A 3 5.82 -1.22 2.09
C GLU A 3 5.20 -0.37 0.97
N LEU A 4 5.28 -0.77 -0.30
CA LEU A 4 4.63 -0.05 -1.41
C LEU A 4 3.11 -0.02 -1.25
N VAL A 5 2.53 -1.18 -0.87
CA VAL A 5 1.10 -1.33 -0.55
C VAL A 5 0.72 -0.44 0.63
N GLN A 6 1.50 -0.49 1.71
CA GLN A 6 1.21 0.31 2.91
C GLN A 6 1.33 1.82 2.65
N ILE A 7 2.32 2.23 1.86
CA ILE A 7 2.50 3.61 1.40
C ILE A 7 1.31 4.05 0.55
N ARG A 8 0.90 3.25 -0.44
CA ARG A 8 -0.21 3.61 -1.33
C ARG A 8 -1.52 3.76 -0.57
N ALA A 9 -1.88 2.80 0.28
CA ALA A 9 -3.06 2.90 1.12
C ALA A 9 -3.01 4.12 2.05
N SER A 10 -1.85 4.38 2.67
CA SER A 10 -1.66 5.53 3.57
C SER A 10 -1.78 6.88 2.85
N ARG A 11 -1.31 6.97 1.60
CA ARG A 11 -1.50 8.15 0.74
C ARG A 11 -2.98 8.39 0.45
N LEU A 12 -3.69 7.37 0.00
CA LEU A 12 -5.12 7.45 -0.35
C LEU A 12 -5.98 7.84 0.85
N ASN A 13 -5.68 7.30 2.03
CA ASN A 13 -6.38 7.63 3.27
C ASN A 13 -5.94 8.95 3.90
N GLY A 14 -4.87 9.60 3.42
CA GLY A 14 -4.33 10.81 4.02
C GLY A 14 -3.68 10.62 5.41
N CYS A 15 -3.22 9.40 5.74
CA CYS A 15 -2.54 9.15 7.02
C CYS A 15 -1.06 9.58 6.96
N ALA A 16 -0.75 10.84 7.29
CA ALA A 16 0.64 11.34 7.31
C ALA A 16 1.55 10.55 8.28
N TYR A 17 1.02 10.12 9.43
CA TYR A 17 1.76 9.30 10.41
C TYR A 17 2.22 7.97 9.81
N CYS A 18 1.28 7.23 9.24
CA CYS A 18 1.51 5.93 8.61
C CYS A 18 2.40 6.08 7.37
N LEU A 19 2.20 7.14 6.58
CA LEU A 19 3.02 7.43 5.43
C LEU A 19 4.49 7.66 5.81
N HIS A 20 4.77 8.49 6.81
CA HIS A 20 6.13 8.71 7.31
C HIS A 20 6.76 7.39 7.76
N MET A 21 6.01 6.62 8.55
CA MET A 21 6.42 5.33 9.08
C MET A 21 6.82 4.35 7.98
N HIS A 22 5.93 4.07 7.03
CA HIS A 22 6.16 3.08 5.97
C HIS A 22 7.17 3.53 4.93
N THR A 23 7.28 4.83 4.64
CA THR A 23 8.38 5.33 3.80
C THR A 23 9.74 5.20 4.50
N THR A 24 9.80 5.35 5.82
CA THR A 24 11.02 5.12 6.60
C THR A 24 11.39 3.64 6.62
N ASP A 25 10.41 2.75 6.82
CA ASP A 25 10.64 1.30 6.83
C ASP A 25 11.05 0.80 5.43
N ALA A 26 10.46 1.33 4.36
CA ALA A 26 10.88 1.03 2.98
C ALA A 26 12.34 1.41 2.71
N ARG A 27 12.77 2.59 3.18
CA ARG A 27 14.18 3.03 3.07
C ARG A 27 15.12 2.12 3.82
N LYS A 28 14.77 1.73 5.05
CA LYS A 28 15.56 0.77 5.85
C LYS A 28 15.68 -0.59 5.15
N ALA A 29 14.65 -0.99 4.41
CA ALA A 29 14.64 -2.21 3.60
C ALA A 29 15.38 -2.06 2.25
N GLY A 30 15.96 -0.90 1.93
CA GLY A 30 16.74 -0.66 0.72
C GLY A 30 15.92 -0.32 -0.53
N GLU A 31 14.66 0.10 -0.38
CA GLU A 31 13.86 0.58 -1.51
C GLU A 31 14.45 1.87 -2.11
N ASN A 32 14.30 2.04 -3.42
CA ASN A 32 14.86 3.17 -4.15
C ASN A 32 14.01 4.45 -3.98
N GLU A 33 14.65 5.61 -3.77
CA GLU A 33 13.94 6.89 -3.59
C GLU A 33 13.10 7.30 -4.80
N GLU A 34 13.59 7.11 -6.03
CA GLU A 34 12.82 7.42 -7.24
C GLU A 34 11.55 6.57 -7.29
N ARG A 35 11.65 5.26 -6.98
CA ARG A 35 10.49 4.37 -6.86
C ARG A 35 9.52 4.84 -5.78
N LEU A 36 10.01 5.22 -4.59
CA LEU A 36 9.16 5.75 -3.51
C LEU A 36 8.38 7.00 -3.92
N HIS A 37 8.99 7.89 -4.69
CA HIS A 37 8.32 9.05 -5.25
C HIS A 37 7.26 8.68 -6.28
N MET A 38 7.50 7.63 -7.07
CA MET A 38 6.58 7.19 -8.12
C MET A 38 5.40 6.34 -7.62
N VAL A 39 5.39 5.86 -6.37
CA VAL A 39 4.26 5.06 -5.83
C VAL A 39 2.93 5.80 -5.94
N GLN A 40 2.94 7.13 -5.80
CA GLN A 40 1.71 7.92 -5.92
C GLN A 40 1.16 7.92 -7.35
N GLU A 41 2.05 7.90 -8.35
CA GLU A 41 1.76 8.06 -9.77
C GLU A 41 1.97 6.75 -10.54
N TRP A 42 1.83 5.60 -9.87
CA TRP A 42 2.25 4.31 -10.42
C TRP A 42 1.51 3.92 -11.71
N HIS A 43 0.28 4.40 -11.91
CA HIS A 43 -0.49 4.20 -13.14
C HIS A 43 0.20 4.79 -14.38
N ASP A 44 0.86 5.94 -14.24
CA ASP A 44 1.61 6.60 -15.32
C ASP A 44 3.10 6.20 -15.31
N ALA A 45 3.60 5.75 -14.15
CA ALA A 45 4.98 5.35 -13.91
C ALA A 45 5.17 3.82 -13.92
N THR A 46 4.37 3.07 -14.69
CA THR A 46 4.32 1.60 -14.65
C THR A 46 5.68 0.92 -14.82
N HIS A 47 6.56 1.49 -15.64
CA HIS A 47 7.92 0.98 -15.88
C HIS A 47 8.81 0.94 -14.63
N PHE A 48 8.46 1.66 -13.56
CA PHE A 48 9.15 1.57 -12.28
C PHE A 48 8.78 0.31 -11.49
N PHE A 49 7.65 -0.35 -11.77
CA PHE A 49 7.08 -1.42 -10.96
C PHE A 49 6.91 -2.71 -11.75
N THR A 50 7.17 -3.86 -11.12
CA THR A 50 6.92 -5.16 -11.77
C THR A 50 5.42 -5.38 -12.02
N PRO A 51 5.03 -6.29 -12.93
CA PRO A 51 3.60 -6.63 -13.12
C PRO A 51 2.90 -7.06 -11.83
N SER A 52 3.57 -7.84 -10.97
CA SER A 52 3.04 -8.25 -9.67
C SER A 52 2.89 -7.07 -8.70
N GLU A 53 3.83 -6.12 -8.69
CA GLU A 53 3.71 -4.89 -7.91
C GLU A 53 2.56 -4.00 -8.40
N GLN A 54 2.37 -3.88 -9.70
CA GLN A 54 1.26 -3.14 -10.30
C GLN A 54 -0.10 -3.77 -9.91
N ALA A 55 -0.21 -5.10 -9.98
CA ALA A 55 -1.42 -5.80 -9.55
C ALA A 55 -1.68 -5.61 -8.04
N ALA A 56 -0.64 -5.65 -7.21
CA ALA A 56 -0.76 -5.38 -5.78
C ALA A 56 -1.21 -3.93 -5.50
N LEU A 57 -0.67 -2.94 -6.21
CA LEU A 57 -1.06 -1.53 -6.09
C LEU A 57 -2.50 -1.29 -6.54
N ALA A 58 -2.93 -1.90 -7.66
CA ALA A 58 -4.32 -1.85 -8.13
C ALA A 58 -5.30 -2.46 -7.11
N LEU A 59 -4.98 -3.64 -6.58
CA LEU A 59 -5.79 -4.28 -5.55
C LEU A 59 -5.84 -3.44 -4.26
N THR A 60 -4.71 -2.81 -3.90
CA THR A 60 -4.63 -1.89 -2.76
C THR A 60 -5.58 -0.72 -2.90
N GLU A 61 -5.62 -0.09 -4.08
CA GLU A 61 -6.55 1.01 -4.36
C GLU A 61 -8.00 0.57 -4.24
N ALA A 62 -8.37 -0.52 -4.93
CA ALA A 62 -9.73 -1.04 -4.96
C ALA A 62 -10.26 -1.39 -3.55
N ILE A 63 -9.43 -2.04 -2.72
CA ILE A 63 -9.82 -2.37 -1.34
C ILE A 63 -9.83 -1.11 -0.44
N THR A 64 -8.89 -0.18 -0.62
CA THR A 64 -8.80 1.02 0.21
C THR A 64 -10.00 1.95 0.02
N GLN A 65 -10.47 2.09 -1.21
CA GLN A 65 -11.59 2.95 -1.60
C GLN A 65 -12.89 2.17 -1.86
N ILE A 66 -13.03 0.99 -1.24
CA ILE A 66 -14.14 0.09 -1.50
C ILE A 66 -15.50 0.72 -1.14
N THR A 67 -16.40 0.77 -2.13
CA THR A 67 -17.80 1.18 -1.96
C THR A 67 -18.76 0.06 -2.32
N ASP A 68 -18.57 -0.52 -3.52
CA ASP A 68 -19.49 -1.49 -4.13
C ASP A 68 -18.86 -2.88 -4.33
N GLY A 69 -17.60 -3.05 -3.87
CA GLY A 69 -16.81 -4.26 -4.06
C GLY A 69 -15.48 -3.99 -4.76
N VAL A 70 -14.64 -5.03 -4.86
CA VAL A 70 -13.44 -5.03 -5.69
C VAL A 70 -13.83 -5.46 -7.10
N PRO A 71 -13.47 -4.71 -8.17
CA PRO A 71 -13.76 -5.11 -9.54
C PRO A 71 -13.13 -6.47 -9.90
N ASP A 72 -13.87 -7.32 -10.61
CA ASP A 72 -13.41 -8.67 -10.98
C ASP A 72 -12.10 -8.64 -11.76
N ASP A 73 -11.91 -7.67 -12.66
CA ASP A 73 -10.68 -7.54 -13.45
C ASP A 73 -9.46 -7.15 -12.60
N VAL A 74 -9.66 -6.42 -11.50
CA VAL A 74 -8.59 -6.10 -10.54
C VAL A 74 -8.23 -7.34 -9.74
N PHE A 75 -9.23 -8.07 -9.24
CA PHE A 75 -9.00 -9.30 -8.48
C PHE A 75 -8.36 -10.38 -9.35
N ASN A 76 -8.87 -10.62 -10.56
CA ASN A 76 -8.34 -11.62 -11.49
C ASN A 76 -6.88 -11.33 -11.87
N ARG A 77 -6.53 -10.06 -12.13
CA ARG A 77 -5.12 -9.68 -12.37
C ARG A 77 -4.21 -9.99 -11.18
N ALA A 78 -4.70 -9.84 -9.94
CA ALA A 78 -3.92 -10.25 -8.78
C ALA A 78 -3.72 -11.78 -8.74
N THR A 79 -4.75 -12.57 -9.07
CA THR A 79 -4.64 -14.05 -9.11
C THR A 79 -3.68 -14.58 -10.18
N GLU A 80 -3.37 -13.79 -11.21
CA GLU A 80 -2.35 -14.14 -12.21
C GLU A 80 -0.91 -14.05 -11.66
N HIS A 81 -0.72 -13.38 -10.52
CA HIS A 81 0.61 -13.07 -9.97
C HIS A 81 0.87 -13.63 -8.57
N PHE A 82 -0.17 -14.03 -7.85
CA PHE A 82 -0.07 -14.48 -6.46
C PHE A 82 -0.82 -15.79 -6.28
N GLU A 83 -0.16 -16.77 -5.66
CA GLU A 83 -0.82 -18.00 -5.20
C GLU A 83 -1.83 -17.67 -4.09
N ASP A 84 -2.82 -18.54 -3.87
CA ASP A 84 -3.92 -18.30 -2.93
C ASP A 84 -3.46 -17.82 -1.53
N THR A 85 -2.37 -18.40 -1.02
CA THR A 85 -1.81 -18.02 0.29
C THR A 85 -1.16 -16.64 0.25
N GLU A 86 -0.43 -16.31 -0.81
CA GLU A 86 0.23 -15.01 -0.97
C GLU A 86 -0.80 -13.91 -1.20
N LEU A 87 -1.85 -14.19 -1.97
CA LEU A 87 -2.97 -13.28 -2.19
C LEU A 87 -3.73 -12.99 -0.89
N ALA A 88 -4.00 -14.02 -0.08
CA ALA A 88 -4.61 -13.85 1.23
C ALA A 88 -3.74 -12.99 2.18
N GLN A 89 -2.42 -13.17 2.14
CA GLN A 89 -1.48 -12.34 2.89
C GLN A 89 -1.48 -10.89 2.40
N LEU A 90 -1.47 -10.67 1.08
CA LEU A 90 -1.55 -9.33 0.47
C LEU A 90 -2.83 -8.61 0.91
N ILE A 91 -3.98 -9.27 0.80
CA ILE A 91 -5.27 -8.72 1.26
C ILE A 91 -5.21 -8.39 2.76
N SER A 92 -4.63 -9.29 3.57
CA SER A 92 -4.48 -9.07 5.02
C SER A 92 -3.63 -7.83 5.33
N VAL A 93 -2.54 -7.60 4.59
CA VAL A 93 -1.71 -6.40 4.72
C VAL A 93 -2.53 -5.15 4.36
N ILE A 94 -3.28 -5.17 3.24
CA ILE A 94 -4.10 -4.04 2.79
C ILE A 94 -5.17 -3.68 3.83
N LEU A 95 -5.86 -4.67 4.39
CA LEU A 95 -6.87 -4.47 5.43
C LEU A 95 -6.25 -3.94 6.73
N THR A 96 -5.09 -4.49 7.11
CA THR A 96 -4.35 -4.08 8.31
C THR A 96 -3.93 -2.62 8.22
N ILE A 97 -3.34 -2.18 7.11
CA ILE A 97 -2.92 -0.78 6.95
C ILE A 97 -4.14 0.16 6.89
N ASN A 98 -5.23 -0.24 6.24
CA ASN A 98 -6.46 0.53 6.23
C ASN A 98 -7.03 0.73 7.64
N THR A 99 -6.91 -0.27 8.51
CA THR A 99 -7.29 -0.17 9.93
C THR A 99 -6.38 0.81 10.67
N TRP A 100 -5.06 0.68 10.51
CA TRP A 100 -4.09 1.56 11.16
C TRP A 100 -4.18 3.02 10.69
N ASN A 101 -4.44 3.26 9.41
CA ASN A 101 -4.69 4.59 8.87
C ASN A 101 -5.86 5.25 9.61
N ARG A 102 -6.99 4.55 9.75
CA ARG A 102 -8.19 5.05 10.43
C ARG A 102 -7.95 5.31 11.92
N ILE A 103 -7.23 4.41 12.61
CA ILE A 103 -6.85 4.59 14.02
C ILE A 103 -5.96 5.83 14.18
N ALA A 104 -4.88 5.95 13.40
CA ALA A 104 -3.92 7.03 13.50
C ALA A 104 -4.55 8.40 13.21
N ILE A 105 -5.42 8.48 12.18
CA ILE A 105 -6.16 9.70 11.83
C ILE A 105 -7.10 10.09 12.96
N THR A 106 -7.93 9.14 13.43
CA THR A 106 -8.94 9.41 14.47
C THR A 106 -8.32 9.79 15.80
N THR A 107 -7.12 9.29 16.09
CA THR A 107 -6.36 9.60 17.32
C THR A 107 -5.34 10.71 17.14
N THR A 108 -5.33 11.41 16.00
CA THR A 108 -4.45 12.56 15.72
C THR A 108 -2.96 12.27 15.93
N LYS A 109 -2.51 11.06 15.56
CA LYS A 109 -1.09 10.69 15.61
C LYS A 109 -0.25 11.65 14.75
N ILE A 110 0.91 12.05 15.26
CA ILE A 110 1.81 13.02 14.62
C ILE A 110 2.93 12.30 13.86
N ALA A 111 3.08 12.59 12.57
CA ALA A 111 4.15 12.03 11.76
C ALA A 111 5.54 12.31 12.37
N GLY A 112 6.44 11.33 12.31
CA GLY A 112 7.79 11.44 12.89
C GLY A 112 7.89 11.15 14.38
N THR A 113 6.78 10.85 15.08
CA THR A 113 6.78 10.50 16.52
C THR A 113 6.54 9.00 16.75
N ASP A 114 6.92 8.14 15.80
CA ASP A 114 6.84 6.70 15.98
C ASP A 114 8.00 6.20 16.85
N GLU A 115 7.69 5.42 17.88
CA GLU A 115 8.65 4.96 18.89
C GLU A 115 9.16 3.54 18.61
N ARG A 116 8.91 2.98 17.43
CA ARG A 116 9.31 1.60 17.09
C ARG A 116 10.82 1.59 16.81
N HIS A 117 11.56 0.83 17.61
CA HIS A 117 13.00 0.63 17.50
C HIS A 117 13.35 -0.39 16.42
#